data_AF-A0A9W9DAQ8-F1
#
_entry.id   AF-A0A9W9DAQ8-F1
#
_cell.length_a   1.000
_cell.length_b   1.000
_cell.length_c   1.000
_cell.angle_alpha   90.00
_cell.angle_beta   90.00
_cell.angle_gamma   90.00
#
_symmetry.space_group_name_H-M   'P 1'
#
loop_
_entity.id
_entity.type
_entity.pdbx_description
1 polymer ?
#
loop_
_entity_poly.entity_id
_entity_poly.type
_entity_poly.pdbx_seq_one_letter_code
_entity_poly.pdbx_strand_id
1 'polypeptide(L)'
;MTGVHSRYVPPAIDAINTYYGHGRIPIAIQKPVDNTTRNPTFPQENEYVTGLATEFPQDIGDGSNTTDPVLLYRRLLASSPDNSITIANIGFHDNLYHLLHSRPDKLSPLSGSDLVKKKVVEHVVQGNPNGTSFNFEGNNAKYAQYVLTHWPGRVTYVPDAIGSTVYFGSRLSTELNVTTQPVAYTAATSIGIGNVHQTWDCK
;
A
#
# COMPACT_ATOMS: atom_id res chain seq x y z
N MET A 1 -3.68 1.89 -2.68
CA MET A 1 -4.88 1.40 -1.96
C MET A 1 -4.40 0.68 -0.71
N THR A 2 -4.97 0.96 0.46
CA THR A 2 -4.48 0.41 1.74
C THR A 2 -5.49 -0.53 2.38
N GLY A 3 -5.00 -1.59 3.05
CA GLY A 3 -5.80 -2.62 3.74
C GLY A 3 -5.93 -2.41 5.25
N VAL A 4 -5.85 -1.15 5.69
CA VAL A 4 -5.99 -0.73 7.09
C VAL A 4 -7.15 0.26 7.17
N HIS A 5 -7.62 0.54 8.38
CA HIS A 5 -8.78 1.43 8.61
C HIS A 5 -8.40 2.83 9.11
N SER A 6 -7.12 3.12 9.33
CA SER A 6 -6.67 4.40 9.89
C SER A 6 -7.05 5.60 9.03
N ARG A 7 -7.81 6.54 9.60
CA ARG A 7 -8.16 7.80 8.91
C ARG A 7 -6.96 8.68 8.55
N TYR A 8 -5.81 8.47 9.19
CA TYR A 8 -4.60 9.26 8.99
C TYR A 8 -3.75 8.74 7.83
N VAL A 9 -3.94 7.49 7.41
CA VAL A 9 -3.11 6.87 6.37
C VAL A 9 -3.25 7.54 5.01
N PRO A 10 -4.46 7.85 4.50
CA PRO A 10 -4.58 8.54 3.21
C PRO A 10 -3.91 9.91 3.14
N PRO A 11 -4.14 10.86 4.07
CA PRO A 11 -3.43 12.14 4.04
C PRO A 11 -1.91 11.98 4.22
N ALA A 12 -1.43 10.98 4.97
CA ALA A 12 0.01 10.70 5.07
C ALA A 12 0.63 10.23 3.74
N ILE A 13 -0.06 9.36 2.99
CA ILE A 13 0.37 8.94 1.65
C ILE A 13 0.34 10.13 0.69
N ASP A 14 -0.71 10.95 0.77
CA ASP A 14 -0.84 12.14 -0.08
C ASP A 14 0.25 13.19 0.20
N ALA A 15 0.65 13.37 1.47
CA ALA A 15 1.76 14.25 1.81
C ALA A 15 3.07 13.85 1.10
N ILE A 16 3.38 12.56 1.06
CA ILE A 16 4.55 12.04 0.34
C ILE A 16 4.38 12.26 -1.17
N ASN A 17 3.22 11.91 -1.73
CA ASN A 17 2.96 12.06 -3.16
C ASN A 17 3.03 13.53 -3.60
N THR A 18 2.39 14.43 -2.85
CA THR A 18 2.38 15.87 -3.09
C THR A 18 3.79 16.45 -3.06
N TYR A 19 4.62 16.04 -2.11
CA TYR A 19 6.02 16.47 -2.04
C TYR A 19 6.82 16.14 -3.31
N TYR A 20 6.59 14.96 -3.90
CA TYR A 20 7.24 14.53 -5.15
C TYR A 20 6.49 14.96 -6.42
N GLY A 21 5.50 15.87 -6.33
CA GLY A 21 4.77 16.38 -7.49
C GLY A 21 3.68 15.44 -8.04
N HIS A 22 3.26 14.47 -7.23
CA HIS A 22 2.32 13.41 -7.58
C HIS A 22 1.00 13.44 -6.78
N GLY A 23 0.61 14.58 -6.20
CA GLY A 23 -0.61 14.72 -5.38
C GLY A 23 -1.94 14.38 -6.09
N ARG A 24 -1.93 14.11 -7.40
CA ARG A 24 -3.13 13.66 -8.16
C ARG A 24 -3.30 12.15 -8.21
N ILE A 25 -2.39 11.37 -7.62
CA ILE A 25 -2.52 9.91 -7.57
C ILE A 25 -3.73 9.57 -6.70
N PRO A 26 -4.73 8.83 -7.22
CA PRO A 26 -5.92 8.51 -6.44
C PRO A 26 -5.58 7.53 -5.31
N ILE A 27 -6.00 7.89 -4.10
CA ILE A 27 -5.81 7.10 -2.88
C ILE A 27 -7.18 6.60 -2.41
N ALA A 28 -7.21 5.38 -1.86
CA ALA A 28 -8.39 4.79 -1.27
C ALA A 28 -8.01 3.90 -0.09
N ILE A 29 -8.88 3.89 0.92
CA ILE A 29 -8.76 3.13 2.15
C ILE A 29 -10.06 2.40 2.47
N GLN A 30 -9.94 1.23 3.11
CA GLN A 30 -11.09 0.46 3.56
C GLN A 30 -11.94 1.26 4.57
N LYS A 31 -13.26 1.04 4.50
CA LYS A 31 -14.25 1.70 5.35
C LYS A 31 -14.90 0.66 6.28
N PRO A 32 -15.42 1.07 7.46
CA PRO A 32 -15.31 2.40 8.06
C PRO A 32 -13.86 2.75 8.42
N VAL A 33 -13.54 4.04 8.51
CA VAL A 33 -12.23 4.48 9.03
C VAL A 33 -12.27 4.61 10.56
N ASP A 34 -11.12 4.48 11.21
CA ASP A 34 -10.93 4.59 12.65
C ASP A 34 -9.77 5.54 13.02
N ASN A 35 -9.52 5.68 14.31
CA ASN A 35 -8.44 6.51 14.85
C ASN A 35 -7.15 5.71 15.09
N THR A 36 -6.96 4.55 14.46
CA THR A 36 -5.76 3.74 14.64
C THR A 36 -4.54 4.51 14.11
N THR A 37 -3.52 4.69 14.93
CA THR A 37 -2.26 5.36 14.53
C THR A 37 -1.07 4.42 14.55
N ARG A 38 -1.17 3.29 15.26
CA ARG A 38 -0.12 2.28 15.39
C ARG A 38 -0.69 0.89 15.17
N ASN A 39 0.17 -0.04 14.75
CA ASN A 39 -0.19 -1.46 14.77
C ASN A 39 -0.12 -1.98 16.22
N PRO A 40 -1.23 -2.44 16.82
CA PRO A 40 -1.21 -2.93 18.21
C PRO A 40 -0.38 -4.20 18.39
N THR A 41 -0.10 -4.93 17.31
CA THR A 41 0.78 -6.11 17.32
C THR A 41 2.26 -5.72 17.44
N PHE A 42 2.62 -4.49 17.06
CA PHE A 42 3.99 -3.97 17.11
C PHE A 42 4.04 -2.64 17.89
N PRO A 43 3.70 -2.65 19.20
CA PRO A 43 3.61 -1.42 20.00
C PRO A 43 4.95 -0.69 20.16
N GLN A 44 6.06 -1.39 19.94
CA GLN A 44 7.42 -0.84 19.95
C GLN A 44 7.72 0.06 18.75
N GLU A 45 6.93 -0.03 17.67
CA GLU A 45 7.15 0.81 16.49
C GLU A 45 6.74 2.26 16.79
N ASN A 46 7.62 3.18 16.42
CA ASN A 46 7.34 4.60 16.55
C ASN A 46 6.31 5.03 15.51
N GLU A 47 5.42 5.91 15.94
CA GLU A 47 4.34 6.41 15.11
C GLU A 47 4.78 7.65 14.33
N TYR A 48 4.48 7.69 13.05
CA TYR A 48 4.88 8.77 12.14
C TYR A 48 3.75 9.20 11.18
N VAL A 49 2.65 8.45 11.13
CA VAL A 49 1.56 8.63 10.16
C VAL A 49 0.77 9.89 10.46
N THR A 50 0.52 10.19 11.73
CA THR A 50 -0.21 11.41 12.14
C THR A 50 0.59 12.66 11.77
N GLY A 51 1.88 12.69 12.08
CA GLY A 51 2.75 13.81 11.72
C GLY A 51 2.85 14.03 10.22
N LEU A 52 2.97 12.96 9.43
CA LEU A 52 2.87 13.05 7.96
C LEU A 52 1.55 13.69 7.51
N ALA A 53 0.43 13.29 8.12
CA ALA A 53 -0.90 13.78 7.75
C ALA A 53 -1.15 15.25 8.15
N THR A 54 -0.48 15.76 9.19
CA THR A 54 -0.76 17.09 9.76
C THR A 54 0.32 18.14 9.52
N GLU A 55 1.58 17.74 9.36
CA GLU A 55 2.72 18.67 9.27
C GLU A 55 3.17 18.95 7.83
N PHE A 56 2.69 18.17 6.86
CA PHE A 56 3.09 18.26 5.45
C PHE A 56 1.92 18.62 4.53
N PRO A 57 2.17 19.29 3.38
CA PRO A 57 1.11 19.64 2.43
C PRO A 57 0.41 18.41 1.85
N GLN A 58 -0.91 18.35 1.98
CA GLN A 58 -1.81 17.33 1.44
C GLN A 58 -3.23 17.91 1.29
N ASP A 59 -4.07 17.32 0.44
CA ASP A 59 -5.42 17.81 0.14
C ASP A 59 -6.57 16.83 0.48
N ILE A 60 -6.25 15.62 0.95
CA ILE A 60 -7.24 14.61 1.35
C ILE A 60 -7.98 14.98 2.65
N GLY A 61 -7.26 15.54 3.62
CA GLY A 61 -7.77 15.90 4.96
C GLY A 61 -8.03 14.71 5.88
N ASP A 62 -8.93 13.81 5.50
CA ASP A 62 -9.32 12.64 6.30
C ASP A 62 -9.51 11.42 5.40
N GLY A 63 -9.08 10.26 5.87
CA GLY A 63 -9.27 8.99 5.16
C GLY A 63 -10.74 8.70 4.84
N SER A 64 -11.72 9.24 5.57
CA SER A 64 -13.15 9.17 5.24
C SER A 64 -13.48 9.81 3.89
N ASN A 65 -12.72 10.81 3.45
CA ASN A 65 -12.94 11.55 2.21
C ASN A 65 -12.52 10.78 0.96
N THR A 66 -11.70 9.72 1.10
CA THR A 66 -11.35 8.89 -0.06
C THR A 66 -12.47 7.92 -0.44
N THR A 67 -12.38 7.39 -1.65
CA THR A 67 -13.26 6.32 -2.11
C THR A 67 -12.93 4.96 -1.48
N ASP A 68 -13.75 3.95 -1.78
CA ASP A 68 -13.54 2.54 -1.43
C ASP A 68 -12.47 1.90 -2.34
N PRO A 69 -11.56 1.05 -1.83
CA PRO A 69 -10.49 0.45 -2.63
C PRO A 69 -10.98 -0.44 -3.77
N VAL A 70 -12.04 -1.23 -3.56
CA VAL A 70 -12.59 -2.10 -4.62
C VAL A 70 -13.19 -1.25 -5.72
N LEU A 71 -13.92 -0.19 -5.36
CA LEU A 71 -14.47 0.75 -6.34
C LEU A 71 -13.38 1.44 -7.16
N LEU A 72 -12.28 1.84 -6.52
CA LEU A 72 -11.14 2.45 -7.21
C LEU A 72 -10.45 1.45 -8.15
N TYR A 73 -10.16 0.23 -7.69
CA TYR A 73 -9.60 -0.83 -8.54
C TYR A 73 -10.48 -1.09 -9.76
N ARG A 74 -11.79 -1.30 -9.56
CA ARG A 74 -12.73 -1.55 -10.66
C ARG A 74 -12.76 -0.40 -11.65
N ARG A 75 -12.76 0.85 -11.19
CA ARG A 75 -12.73 2.04 -12.05
C ARG A 75 -11.47 2.07 -12.89
N LEU A 76 -10.30 1.94 -12.26
CA LEU A 76 -9.00 2.00 -12.95
C LEU A 76 -8.87 0.86 -13.97
N LEU A 77 -9.23 -0.37 -13.59
CA LEU A 77 -9.18 -1.51 -14.51
C LEU A 77 -10.17 -1.34 -15.67
N ALA A 78 -11.41 -0.92 -15.41
CA ALA A 78 -12.42 -0.74 -16.45
C ALA A 78 -12.02 0.33 -17.48
N SER A 79 -11.35 1.41 -17.05
CA SER A 79 -10.91 2.50 -17.92
C SER A 79 -9.57 2.26 -18.62
N SER A 80 -8.82 1.24 -18.21
CA SER A 80 -7.50 0.97 -18.76
C SER A 80 -7.56 0.13 -20.04
N PRO A 81 -6.57 0.24 -20.95
CA PRO A 81 -6.41 -0.72 -22.02
C PRO A 81 -6.29 -2.17 -21.51
N ASP A 82 -6.58 -3.14 -22.37
CA ASP A 82 -6.36 -4.55 -22.05
C ASP A 82 -4.86 -4.83 -21.93
N ASN A 83 -4.47 -5.70 -20.99
CA ASN A 83 -3.07 -6.05 -20.72
C ASN A 83 -2.14 -4.83 -20.53
N SER A 84 -2.55 -3.83 -19.76
CA SER A 84 -1.73 -2.62 -19.53
C SER A 84 -1.40 -2.34 -18.07
N ILE A 85 -1.97 -3.09 -17.12
CA ILE A 85 -1.83 -2.82 -15.70
C ILE A 85 -0.88 -3.83 -15.05
N THR A 86 0.06 -3.32 -14.26
CA THR A 86 0.83 -4.13 -13.31
C THR A 86 0.39 -3.75 -11.91
N ILE A 87 0.11 -4.74 -11.06
CA ILE A 87 -0.24 -4.52 -9.66
C ILE A 87 0.97 -4.87 -8.82
N ALA A 88 1.57 -3.86 -8.17
CA ALA A 88 2.55 -4.06 -7.12
C ALA A 88 1.82 -4.14 -5.78
N ASN A 89 1.82 -5.32 -5.16
CA ASN A 89 1.22 -5.57 -3.86
C ASN A 89 2.28 -5.74 -2.79
N ILE A 90 2.27 -4.80 -1.86
CA ILE A 90 3.33 -4.59 -0.89
C ILE A 90 2.82 -4.65 0.56
N GLY A 91 1.72 -5.36 0.74
CA GLY A 91 1.02 -5.48 2.00
C GLY A 91 -0.05 -6.57 1.94
N PHE A 92 -1.05 -6.45 2.79
CA PHE A 92 -2.10 -7.46 2.92
C PHE A 92 -3.04 -7.51 1.71
N HIS A 93 -3.63 -8.68 1.50
CA HIS A 93 -4.35 -9.04 0.27
C HIS A 93 -5.85 -8.72 0.30
N ASP A 94 -6.35 -8.07 1.35
CA ASP A 94 -7.78 -7.81 1.60
C ASP A 94 -8.47 -7.13 0.40
N ASN A 95 -7.86 -6.06 -0.12
CA ASN A 95 -8.44 -5.31 -1.24
C ASN A 95 -8.47 -6.13 -2.54
N LEU A 96 -7.43 -6.93 -2.81
CA LEU A 96 -7.38 -7.80 -3.98
C LEU A 96 -8.35 -8.97 -3.84
N TYR A 97 -8.52 -9.51 -2.63
CA TYR A 97 -9.51 -10.54 -2.34
C TYR A 97 -10.93 -10.03 -2.64
N HIS A 98 -11.28 -8.85 -2.12
CA HIS A 98 -12.58 -8.24 -2.36
C HIS A 98 -12.76 -7.81 -3.82
N LEU A 99 -11.70 -7.39 -4.50
CA LEU A 99 -11.73 -7.14 -5.94
C LEU A 99 -12.09 -8.41 -6.71
N LEU A 100 -11.39 -9.53 -6.49
CA LEU A 100 -11.67 -10.79 -7.20
C LEU A 100 -13.10 -11.28 -6.97
N HIS A 101 -13.69 -11.01 -5.79
CA HIS A 101 -15.07 -11.35 -5.46
C HIS A 101 -16.11 -10.32 -5.93
N SER A 102 -15.68 -9.17 -6.45
CA SER A 102 -16.61 -8.11 -6.86
C SER A 102 -17.44 -8.53 -8.07
N ARG A 103 -18.73 -8.23 -8.02
CA ARG A 103 -19.68 -8.50 -9.10
C ARG A 103 -19.61 -7.39 -10.18
N PRO A 104 -20.16 -7.64 -11.39
CA PRO A 104 -20.45 -6.59 -12.35
C PRO A 104 -21.18 -5.40 -11.72
N ASP A 105 -20.91 -4.21 -12.23
CA ASP A 105 -21.49 -2.96 -11.73
C ASP A 105 -21.62 -1.94 -12.87
N LYS A 106 -21.96 -0.69 -12.52
CA LYS A 106 -22.08 0.40 -13.48
C LYS A 106 -20.77 0.80 -14.17
N LEU A 107 -19.61 0.38 -13.64
CA LEU A 107 -18.30 0.68 -14.22
C LEU A 107 -17.93 -0.34 -15.29
N SER A 108 -18.32 -1.61 -15.10
CA SER A 108 -18.08 -2.68 -16.06
C SER A 108 -19.07 -3.83 -15.92
N PRO A 109 -19.52 -4.44 -17.04
CA PRO A 109 -20.29 -5.67 -17.01
C PRO A 109 -19.45 -6.90 -16.58
N LEU A 110 -18.14 -6.76 -16.43
CA LEU A 110 -17.25 -7.84 -16.00
C LEU A 110 -17.19 -7.95 -14.47
N SER A 111 -17.07 -9.19 -13.97
CA SER A 111 -16.70 -9.44 -12.58
C SER A 111 -15.29 -8.89 -12.30
N GLY A 112 -14.92 -8.72 -11.04
CA GLY A 112 -13.58 -8.24 -10.72
C GLY A 112 -12.49 -9.24 -11.14
N SER A 113 -12.74 -10.54 -11.02
CA SER A 113 -11.83 -11.57 -11.56
C SER A 113 -11.67 -11.45 -13.08
N ASP A 114 -12.76 -11.25 -13.83
CA ASP A 114 -12.69 -11.06 -15.29
C ASP A 114 -12.00 -9.74 -15.68
N LEU A 115 -12.20 -8.66 -14.90
CA LEU A 115 -11.46 -7.41 -15.09
C LEU A 115 -9.97 -7.63 -14.89
N VAL A 116 -9.56 -8.29 -13.81
CA VAL A 116 -8.14 -8.60 -13.55
C VAL A 116 -7.58 -9.41 -14.71
N LYS A 117 -8.25 -10.50 -15.11
CA LYS A 117 -7.83 -11.36 -16.22
C LYS A 117 -7.65 -10.60 -17.53
N LYS A 118 -8.51 -9.62 -17.80
CA LYS A 118 -8.51 -8.85 -19.05
C LYS A 118 -7.49 -7.71 -19.05
N LYS A 119 -7.25 -7.09 -17.89
CA LYS A 119 -6.55 -5.79 -17.79
C LYS A 119 -5.16 -5.89 -17.21
N VAL A 120 -4.90 -6.89 -16.38
CA VAL A 120 -3.65 -7.00 -15.60
C VAL A 120 -2.67 -7.93 -16.30
N VAL A 121 -1.47 -7.41 -16.57
CA VAL A 121 -0.33 -8.16 -17.11
C VAL A 121 0.28 -9.03 -16.02
N GLU A 122 0.51 -8.45 -14.85
CA GLU A 122 1.25 -9.09 -13.76
C GLU A 122 0.82 -8.57 -12.39
N HIS A 123 0.79 -9.47 -11.42
CA HIS A 123 0.73 -9.17 -10.00
C HIS A 123 2.09 -9.45 -9.37
N VAL A 124 2.82 -8.39 -9.05
CA VAL A 124 4.10 -8.46 -8.35
C VAL A 124 3.82 -8.35 -6.86
N VAL A 125 4.25 -9.35 -6.09
CA VAL A 125 3.93 -9.45 -4.66
C VAL A 125 5.20 -9.52 -3.82
N GLN A 126 5.29 -8.70 -2.77
CA GLN A 126 6.32 -8.90 -1.76
C GLN A 126 5.91 -10.04 -0.83
N GLY A 127 6.70 -11.11 -0.89
CA GLY A 127 6.57 -12.26 -0.02
C GLY A 127 7.24 -13.49 -0.60
N ASN A 128 7.51 -14.45 0.27
CA ASN A 128 8.24 -15.66 -0.10
C ASN A 128 7.33 -16.62 -0.89
N PRO A 129 7.75 -17.13 -2.06
CA PRO A 129 6.95 -18.08 -2.83
C PRO A 129 6.76 -19.41 -2.10
N ASN A 130 7.64 -19.72 -1.13
CA ASN A 130 7.55 -20.86 -0.23
C ASN A 130 7.87 -20.40 1.20
N GLY A 131 7.21 -20.99 2.18
CA GLY A 131 7.40 -20.64 3.58
C GLY A 131 6.53 -19.46 4.02
N THR A 132 6.95 -18.80 5.09
CA THR A 132 6.16 -17.73 5.72
C THR A 132 6.47 -16.37 5.13
N SER A 133 5.51 -15.44 5.17
CA SER A 133 5.71 -14.03 4.83
C SER A 133 4.78 -13.16 5.65
N PHE A 134 5.28 -12.02 6.15
CA PHE A 134 4.49 -11.09 6.94
C PHE A 134 3.26 -10.59 6.18
N ASN A 135 3.39 -10.27 4.88
CA ASN A 135 2.25 -9.81 4.07
C ASN A 135 1.21 -10.89 3.81
N PHE A 136 1.57 -12.16 4.00
CA PHE A 136 0.66 -13.29 3.79
C PHE A 136 -0.03 -13.69 5.10
N GLU A 137 0.61 -13.50 6.25
CA GLU A 137 0.13 -14.02 7.53
C GLU A 137 -0.25 -12.94 8.55
N GLY A 138 0.30 -11.75 8.44
CA GLY A 138 0.19 -10.67 9.44
C GLY A 138 -1.19 -10.03 9.56
N ASN A 139 -2.13 -10.38 8.68
CA ASN A 139 -3.54 -9.96 8.77
C ASN A 139 -4.48 -11.16 8.56
N ASN A 140 -5.13 -11.29 7.40
CA ASN A 140 -6.00 -12.42 7.08
C ASN A 140 -5.33 -13.37 6.07
N ALA A 141 -4.72 -14.44 6.60
CA ALA A 141 -4.02 -15.42 5.78
C ALA A 141 -4.91 -16.11 4.72
N LYS A 142 -6.23 -16.22 4.96
CA LYS A 142 -7.16 -16.80 3.99
C LYS A 142 -7.32 -15.92 2.75
N TYR A 143 -7.23 -14.60 2.90
CA TYR A 143 -7.30 -13.68 1.77
C TYR A 143 -6.05 -13.76 0.91
N ALA A 144 -4.86 -13.78 1.53
CA ALA A 144 -3.61 -13.99 0.82
C ALA A 144 -3.61 -15.34 0.09
N GLN A 145 -3.94 -16.42 0.80
CA GLN A 145 -4.05 -17.75 0.21
C GLN A 145 -4.99 -17.77 -1.00
N TYR A 146 -6.20 -17.20 -0.86
CA TYR A 146 -7.17 -17.18 -1.96
C TYR A 146 -6.64 -16.40 -3.17
N VAL A 147 -6.14 -15.17 -2.96
CA VAL A 147 -5.65 -14.32 -4.06
C VAL A 147 -4.49 -14.99 -4.78
N LEU A 148 -3.51 -15.54 -4.05
CA LEU A 148 -2.34 -16.17 -4.65
C LEU A 148 -2.66 -17.48 -5.38
N THR A 149 -3.69 -18.22 -4.94
CA THR A 149 -4.10 -19.49 -5.57
C THR A 149 -5.08 -19.32 -6.73
N HIS A 150 -5.90 -18.27 -6.71
CA HIS A 150 -6.96 -18.02 -7.69
C HIS A 150 -6.67 -16.82 -8.62
N TRP A 151 -5.47 -16.25 -8.56
CA TRP A 151 -5.10 -15.15 -9.46
C TRP A 151 -5.21 -15.60 -10.92
N PRO A 152 -5.98 -14.90 -11.77
CA PRO A 152 -6.26 -15.37 -13.13
C PRO A 152 -5.12 -15.12 -14.14
N GLY A 153 -4.00 -14.51 -13.68
CA GLY A 153 -2.87 -14.13 -14.52
C GLY A 153 -1.51 -14.51 -13.89
N ARG A 154 -0.45 -13.83 -14.33
CA ARG A 154 0.90 -14.06 -13.78
C ARG A 154 1.02 -13.47 -12.37
N VAL A 155 1.66 -14.22 -11.48
CA VAL A 155 2.12 -13.75 -10.17
C VAL A 155 3.65 -13.86 -10.13
N THR A 156 4.31 -12.76 -9.75
CA THR A 156 5.76 -12.71 -9.55
C THR A 156 6.04 -12.38 -8.10
N TYR A 157 6.79 -13.26 -7.44
CA TYR A 157 7.15 -13.11 -6.05
C TYR A 157 8.47 -12.34 -5.93
N VAL A 158 8.51 -11.37 -5.03
CA VAL A 158 9.71 -10.68 -4.56
C VAL A 158 9.97 -11.18 -3.13
N PRO A 159 10.87 -12.16 -2.94
CA PRO A 159 11.13 -12.75 -1.64
C PRO A 159 11.75 -11.76 -0.66
N ASP A 160 11.47 -11.95 0.63
CA ASP A 160 11.91 -11.05 1.71
C ASP A 160 13.44 -10.95 1.78
N ALA A 161 14.14 -12.03 1.42
CA ALA A 161 15.60 -12.08 1.37
C ALA A 161 16.21 -11.00 0.46
N ILE A 162 15.49 -10.54 -0.58
CA ILE A 162 15.98 -9.49 -1.48
C ILE A 162 16.17 -8.15 -0.75
N GLY A 163 15.27 -7.83 0.18
CA GLY A 163 15.33 -6.61 1.00
C GLY A 163 16.28 -6.71 2.20
N SER A 164 16.64 -7.91 2.62
CA SER A 164 17.48 -8.12 3.81
C SER A 164 18.87 -7.45 3.73
N THR A 165 19.35 -7.15 2.53
CA THR A 165 20.64 -6.51 2.28
C THR A 165 20.52 -5.05 1.83
N VAL A 166 19.34 -4.46 1.88
CA VAL A 166 19.08 -3.09 1.43
C VAL A 166 18.70 -2.26 2.64
N TYR A 167 19.43 -1.17 2.87
CA TYR A 167 19.31 -0.35 4.07
C TYR A 167 18.92 1.08 3.71
N PHE A 168 17.98 1.66 4.45
CA PHE A 168 17.59 3.06 4.34
C PHE A 168 17.53 3.73 5.71
N GLY A 169 17.34 5.05 5.74
CA GLY A 169 17.09 5.81 6.97
C GLY A 169 18.19 6.82 7.27
N SER A 170 19.39 6.36 7.58
CA SER A 170 20.47 7.19 8.16
C SER A 170 20.69 8.49 7.41
N ARG A 171 21.09 8.42 6.13
CA ARG A 171 21.32 9.60 5.28
C ARG A 171 20.09 10.48 5.12
N LEU A 172 18.89 9.90 5.02
CA LEU A 172 17.66 10.68 4.91
C LEU A 172 17.45 11.53 6.16
N SER A 173 17.66 10.94 7.34
CA SER A 173 17.45 11.62 8.63
C SER A 173 18.58 12.59 9.02
N THR A 174 19.79 12.47 8.44
CA THR A 174 20.95 13.31 8.79
C THR A 174 21.34 14.33 7.74
N GLU A 175 21.05 14.08 6.46
CA GLU A 175 21.46 14.95 5.35
C GLU A 175 20.28 15.79 4.80
N LEU A 176 19.03 15.41 5.07
CA LEU A 176 17.83 16.12 4.61
C LEU A 176 17.13 16.86 5.75
N ASN A 177 16.36 17.89 5.39
CA ASN A 177 15.57 18.63 6.36
C ASN A 177 14.31 17.85 6.75
N VAL A 178 14.30 17.30 7.96
CA VAL A 178 13.20 16.49 8.49
C VAL A 178 11.89 17.26 8.71
N THR A 179 11.91 18.60 8.72
CA THR A 179 10.68 19.40 8.86
C THR A 179 10.02 19.75 7.54
N THR A 180 10.73 19.57 6.42
CA THR A 180 10.18 19.88 5.09
C THR A 180 10.18 18.69 4.14
N GLN A 181 10.91 17.62 4.46
CA GLN A 181 10.99 16.40 3.66
C GLN A 181 10.26 15.24 4.37
N PRO A 182 9.10 14.76 3.85
CA PRO A 182 8.25 13.79 4.56
C PRO A 182 8.86 12.39 4.70
N VAL A 183 9.69 11.94 3.76
CA VAL A 183 10.43 10.68 3.86
C VAL A 183 11.57 10.77 4.88
N ALA A 184 12.24 11.92 4.98
CA ALA A 184 13.25 12.19 6.01
C ALA A 184 12.60 12.25 7.40
N TYR A 185 11.45 12.92 7.52
CA TYR A 185 10.61 12.89 8.72
C TYR A 185 10.27 11.46 9.12
N THR A 186 9.76 10.66 8.17
CA THR A 186 9.41 9.26 8.40
C THR A 186 10.61 8.49 8.93
N ALA A 187 11.77 8.59 8.27
CA ALA A 187 12.99 7.91 8.72
C ALA A 187 13.41 8.35 10.15
N ALA A 188 13.41 9.65 10.42
CA ALA A 188 13.80 10.19 11.73
C ALA A 188 12.84 9.76 12.84
N THR A 189 11.53 9.74 12.58
CA THR A 189 10.50 9.44 13.57
C THR A 189 10.29 7.93 13.75
N SER A 190 10.30 7.14 12.68
CA SER A 190 10.03 5.70 12.77
C SER A 190 11.26 4.88 13.15
N ILE A 191 12.43 5.17 12.56
CA ILE A 191 13.68 4.42 12.74
C ILE A 191 14.60 5.10 13.77
N GLY A 192 14.53 6.43 13.86
CA GLY A 192 15.44 7.25 14.66
C GLY A 192 16.54 7.91 13.83
N ILE A 193 16.97 9.10 14.25
CA ILE A 193 18.00 9.89 13.55
C ILE A 193 19.33 9.12 13.51
N GLY A 194 19.90 9.01 12.30
CA GLY A 194 21.17 8.34 12.05
C GLY A 194 21.09 6.80 11.99
N ASN A 195 19.94 6.22 12.34
CA ASN A 195 19.75 4.76 12.31
C ASN A 195 19.48 4.24 10.90
N VAL A 196 19.72 2.95 10.70
CA VAL A 196 19.38 2.23 9.47
C VAL A 196 18.29 1.19 9.72
N HIS A 197 17.43 0.99 8.73
CA HIS A 197 16.43 -0.07 8.71
C HIS A 197 16.57 -0.89 7.42
N GLN A 198 16.36 -2.20 7.51
CA GLN A 198 16.28 -3.08 6.34
C GLN A 198 15.00 -2.78 5.59
N THR A 199 15.07 -2.58 4.28
CA THR A 199 13.90 -2.32 3.46
C THR A 199 13.94 -3.17 2.20
N TRP A 200 12.78 -3.63 1.79
CA TRP A 200 12.62 -4.39 0.56
C TRP A 200 12.15 -3.50 -0.61
N ASP A 201 11.70 -2.27 -0.32
CA ASP A 201 11.12 -1.30 -1.27
C ASP A 201 12.15 -0.48 -2.07
N CYS A 202 13.43 -0.51 -1.70
CA CYS A 202 14.42 0.46 -2.19
C CYS A 202 15.54 -0.16 -3.05
N LYS A 203 15.32 -1.33 -3.67
CA LYS A 203 16.30 -2.00 -4.53
C LYS A 203 16.04 -1.81 -6.01
#